data_AF-A0A3C1FH82-F1
#
_entry.id   AF-A0A3C1FH82-F1
#
_cell.length_a   1.000
_cell.length_b   1.000
_cell.length_c   1.000
_cell.angle_alpha   90.00
_cell.angle_beta   90.00
_cell.angle_gamma   90.00
#
_symmetry.space_group_name_H-M   'P 1'
#
loop_
_entity.id
_entity.type
_entity.pdbx_description
1 polymer ?
#
loop_
_entity_poly.entity_id
_entity_poly.type
_entity_poly.pdbx_seq_one_letter_code
_entity_poly.pdbx_strand_id
1 'polypeptide(L)' 'MIVVDARASAAYRQQHIENALSIPLAELEARYQELPKDKEIVFYCT' A
#
# COMPACT_ATOMS: atom_id res chain seq x y z
N MET A 1 1.01 -5.38 -12.19
CA MET A 1 0.97 -4.12 -11.45
C MET A 1 0.15 -4.32 -10.17
N ILE A 2 0.63 -3.83 -9.04
CA ILE A 2 -0.05 -3.81 -7.74
C ILE A 2 -0.10 -2.37 -7.25
N VAL A 3 -1.24 -1.98 -6.68
CA VAL A 3 -1.42 -0.66 -6.06
C VAL A 3 -1.26 -0.81 -4.56
N VAL A 4 -0.47 0.06 -3.94
CA VAL A 4 -0.28 0.10 -2.48
C VAL A 4 -0.71 1.47 -1.95
N ASP A 5 -1.64 1.46 -1.01
CA ASP A 5 -2.06 2.63 -0.27
C ASP A 5 -1.12 2.86 0.92
N ALA A 6 -0.34 3.94 0.85
CA ALA A 6 0.62 4.31 1.88
C ALA A 6 0.03 5.20 2.99
N ARG A 7 -1.27 5.54 2.90
CA ARG A 7 -1.96 6.38 3.89
C ARG A 7 -2.23 5.60 5.19
N ALA A 8 -2.70 6.31 6.21
CA ALA A 8 -3.13 5.68 7.45
C ALA A 8 -4.25 4.66 7.20
N SER A 9 -4.23 3.53 7.92
CA SER A 9 -5.22 2.44 7.76
C SER A 9 -6.67 2.91 7.95
N ALA A 10 -6.89 3.99 8.70
CA ALA A 10 -8.20 4.61 8.83
C ALA A 10 -8.72 5.21 7.52
N ALA A 11 -7.85 5.84 6.72
CA ALA A 11 -8.20 6.40 5.41
C ALA A 11 -8.49 5.27 4.41
N TYR A 12 -7.66 4.22 4.39
CA TYR A 12 -7.90 3.03 3.57
C TYR A 12 -9.28 2.41 3.87
N ARG A 13 -9.63 2.24 5.15
CA ARG A 13 -10.95 1.69 5.55
C ARG A 13 -12.13 2.58 5.19
N GLN A 14 -11.95 3.90 5.15
CA GLN A 14 -13.01 4.81 4.70
C GLN A 14 -13.22 4.67 3.19
N GLN A 15 -12.13 4.73 2.42
CA GLN A 15 -12.15 4.55 0.97
C GLN A 15 -10.74 4.32 0.45
N HIS A 16 -10.62 3.42 -0.52
CA HIS A 16 -9.37 3.11 -1.21
C HIS A 16 -9.66 2.67 -2.63
N ILE A 17 -8.62 2.67 -3.46
CA ILE A 17 -8.67 2.10 -4.81
C ILE A 17 -8.94 0.60 -4.70
N GLU A 18 -9.87 0.08 -5.47
CA GLU A 18 -10.18 -1.35 -5.51
C GLU A 18 -8.91 -2.17 -5.83
N ASN A 19 -8.71 -3.28 -5.11
CA ASN A 19 -7.51 -4.13 -5.18
C ASN A 19 -6.20 -3.47 -4.69
N ALA A 20 -6.24 -2.29 -4.07
CA ALA A 20 -5.06 -1.74 -3.39
C ALA A 20 -4.72 -2.55 -2.13
N LEU A 21 -3.44 -2.66 -1.80
CA LEU A 21 -2.97 -3.19 -0.51
C LEU A 21 -2.75 -2.05 0.47
N SER A 22 -3.21 -2.20 1.72
CA SER A 22 -2.95 -1.22 2.79
C SER A 22 -1.58 -1.49 3.43
N ILE A 23 -0.59 -0.63 3.15
CA ILE A 23 0.70 -0.64 3.84
C ILE A 23 1.05 0.80 4.22
N PRO A 24 0.63 1.27 5.42
CA PRO A 24 0.93 2.61 5.87
C PRO A 24 2.43 2.90 5.83
N LEU A 25 2.80 4.14 5.48
CA LEU A 25 4.20 4.53 5.30
C LEU A 25 5.08 4.20 6.52
N ALA A 26 4.54 4.36 7.74
CA ALA A 26 5.24 4.04 8.98
C ALA A 26 5.57 2.53 9.15
N GLU A 27 4.84 1.65 8.47
CA GLU A 27 5.04 0.20 8.49
C GLU A 27 5.80 -0.30 7.25
N LEU A 28 5.97 0.53 6.23
CA LEU A 28 6.51 0.12 4.92
C LEU A 28 7.93 -0.44 5.05
N GLU A 29 8.79 0.16 5.85
CA GLU A 29 10.17 -0.31 6.04
C GLU A 29 10.24 -1.70 6.70
N ALA A 30 9.27 -2.03 7.57
CA ALA A 30 9.19 -3.35 8.17
C ALA A 30 8.53 -4.38 7.24
N ARG A 31 7.64 -3.94 6.35
CA ARG A 31 6.73 -4.81 5.58
C ARG A 31 7.00 -4.87 4.09
N TYR A 32 7.96 -4.10 3.55
CA TYR A 32 8.26 -4.10 2.10
C TYR A 32 8.66 -5.48 1.57
N GLN A 33 9.12 -6.39 2.43
CA GLN A 33 9.47 -7.77 2.06
C GLN A 33 8.23 -8.63 1.73
N GLU A 34 7.04 -8.23 2.19
CA GLU A 34 5.77 -8.87 1.83
C GLU A 34 5.38 -8.57 0.37
N LEU A 35 5.98 -7.55 -0.24
CA LEU A 35 5.65 -7.13 -1.59
C LEU A 35 6.36 -7.99 -2.65
N PRO A 36 5.63 -8.44 -3.68
CA PRO A 36 6.20 -9.23 -4.76
C PRO A 36 7.18 -8.40 -5.59
N LYS A 37 8.44 -8.86 -5.68
CA LYS A 37 9.53 -8.17 -6.37
C LYS A 37 9.50 -8.34 -7.89
N ASP A 38 8.69 -9.27 -8.39
CA ASP A 38 8.49 -9.58 -9.81
C ASP A 38 7.39 -8.74 -10.47
N LYS A 39 6.72 -7.88 -9.70
CA LYS A 39 5.62 -7.04 -10.18
C LYS A 39 5.95 -5.57 -10.02
N GLU A 40 5.45 -4.77 -10.95
CA GLU A 40 5.43 -3.31 -10.80
C GLU A 40 4.52 -2.91 -9.63
N ILE A 41 5.04 -2.06 -8.75
CA ILE A 41 4.35 -1.60 -7.54
C ILE A 41 4.18 -0.08 -7.65
N VAL A 42 2.93 0.37 -7.52
CA VAL A 42 2.58 1.80 -7.51
C VAL A 42 2.12 2.17 -6.11
N PHE A 43 2.87 3.04 -5.46
CA PHE A 43 2.48 3.62 -4.18
C PHE A 43 1.72 4.92 -4.41
N TYR A 44 0.64 5.12 -3.67
CA TYR A 44 -0.05 6.40 -3.63
C TYR A 44 -0.26 6.87 -2.20
N CYS A 45 -0.13 8.18 -2.03
CA CYS A 45 -0.42 8.91 -0.81
C CYS A 45 -1.20 10.19 -1.16
N THR A 46 -1.87 10.75 -0.16
CA THR A 46 -2.46 12.10 -0.21
C THR A 46 -1.43 13.15 0.12
#